data_AF-A0A433C3T3-F1
#
_entry.id   AF-A0A433C3T3-F1
#
_cell.length_a   1.000
_cell.length_b   1.000
_cell.length_c   1.000
_cell.angle_alpha   90.00
_cell.angle_beta   90.00
_cell.angle_gamma   90.00
#
_symmetry.space_group_name_H-M   'P 1'
#
loop_
_entity.id
_entity.type
_entity.pdbx_description
1 polymer ?
#
loop_
_entity_poly.entity_id
_entity_poly.type
_entity_poly.pdbx_seq_one_letter_code
_entity_poly.pdbx_strand_id
1 'polypeptide(L)'
;MIAIPATRPAPLSRQVLLMRMHKHSHVRTANHASLFKTGELDLQLLVEAGLSAPAEMNEGGTVRVKLFQMAYCQLQKSLRPVYETYSTSGQFLGHYFISAFRSLTL
;
A
#
# COMPACT_ATOMS: atom_id res chain seq x y z
N MET A 1 -21.95 28.79 -7.65
CA MET A 1 -21.44 27.50 -7.16
C MET A 1 -20.80 26.79 -8.33
N ILE A 2 -19.47 26.70 -8.39
CA ILE A 2 -18.76 26.03 -9.50
C ILE A 2 -18.60 24.57 -9.07
N ALA A 3 -19.33 23.67 -9.73
CA ALA A 3 -19.15 22.25 -9.56
C ALA A 3 -17.81 21.84 -10.19
N ILE A 4 -16.84 21.47 -9.36
CA ILE A 4 -15.57 20.90 -9.82
C ILE A 4 -15.91 19.48 -10.33
N PRO A 5 -15.70 19.17 -11.62
CA PRO A 5 -15.92 17.82 -12.10
C PRO A 5 -14.95 16.90 -11.36
N ALA A 6 -15.49 15.85 -10.71
CA ALA A 6 -14.70 14.75 -10.17
C ALA A 6 -14.12 13.96 -11.34
N THR A 7 -13.10 14.52 -12.00
CA THR A 7 -12.28 13.82 -12.99
C THR A 7 -11.50 12.76 -12.22
N ARG A 8 -12.09 11.57 -12.12
CA ARG A 8 -11.40 10.37 -11.66
C ARG A 8 -10.13 10.26 -12.52
N PRO A 9 -8.93 10.38 -11.93
CA PRO A 9 -7.70 10.34 -12.71
C PRO A 9 -7.69 9.03 -13.52
N ALA A 10 -7.33 9.13 -14.80
CA ALA A 10 -7.21 7.94 -15.63
C ALA A 10 -6.26 6.95 -14.92
N PRO A 11 -6.62 5.66 -14.84
CA PRO A 11 -5.82 4.69 -14.10
C PRO A 11 -4.39 4.67 -14.62
N LEU A 12 -3.43 4.67 -13.70
CA LEU A 12 -2.00 4.70 -14.05
C LEU A 12 -1.62 3.57 -15.01
N SER A 13 -0.82 3.89 -16.03
CA SER A 13 -0.29 2.88 -16.92
C SER A 13 0.66 1.94 -16.17
N ARG A 14 0.78 0.70 -16.66
CA ARG A 14 1.68 -0.31 -16.07
C ARG A 14 3.11 0.21 -15.86
N GLN A 15 3.63 0.96 -16.83
CA GLN A 15 4.98 1.53 -16.78
C GLN A 15 5.10 2.57 -15.66
N VAL A 16 4.10 3.44 -15.49
CA VAL A 16 4.12 4.48 -14.44
C VAL A 16 4.02 3.85 -13.06
N LEU A 17 3.18 2.82 -12.89
CA LEU A 17 3.13 2.06 -11.65
C LEU A 17 4.50 1.47 -11.29
N LEU A 18 5.16 0.80 -12.25
CA LEU A 18 6.47 0.19 -12.02
C LEU A 18 7.55 1.21 -11.61
N MET A 19 7.52 2.42 -12.18
CA MET A 19 8.47 3.49 -11.82
C MET A 19 8.25 4.06 -10.42
N ARG A 20 7.00 4.05 -9.93
CA ARG A 20 6.63 4.62 -8.63
C ARG A 20 6.53 3.58 -7.50
N MET A 21 6.69 2.30 -7.83
CA MET A 21 6.67 1.24 -6.83
C MET A 21 7.87 1.31 -5.88
N HIS A 22 7.57 1.30 -4.59
CA HIS A 22 8.59 1.22 -3.55
C HIS A 22 9.23 -0.18 -3.50
N LYS A 23 10.54 -0.20 -3.26
CA LYS A 23 11.34 -1.44 -3.18
C LYS A 23 11.94 -1.58 -1.79
N HIS A 24 11.61 -2.68 -1.13
CA HIS A 24 12.04 -2.98 0.23
C HIS A 24 12.94 -4.22 0.20
N SER A 25 14.27 -4.01 0.20
CA SER A 25 15.27 -5.06 -0.05
C SER A 25 15.38 -6.08 1.09
N HIS A 26 15.18 -5.63 2.33
CA HIS A 26 15.29 -6.42 3.56
C HIS A 26 14.03 -7.24 3.88
N VAL A 27 12.93 -6.98 3.17
CA VAL A 27 11.64 -7.60 3.45
C VAL A 27 11.37 -8.75 2.49
N ARG A 28 11.92 -9.92 2.83
CA ARG A 28 11.88 -11.10 1.94
C ARG A 28 11.42 -12.39 2.60
N THR A 29 11.27 -12.43 3.92
CA THR A 29 11.14 -13.71 4.66
C THR A 29 10.10 -13.64 5.78
N ALA A 30 9.51 -14.81 6.08
CA ALA A 30 8.59 -15.01 7.20
C ALA A 30 9.23 -14.71 8.57
N ASN A 31 10.56 -14.75 8.68
CA ASN A 31 11.27 -14.41 9.92
C ASN A 31 11.08 -12.96 10.36
N HIS A 32 10.61 -12.09 9.46
CA HIS A 32 10.24 -10.72 9.81
C HIS A 32 8.74 -10.57 10.18
N ALA A 33 7.96 -11.65 10.24
CA ALA A 33 6.52 -11.61 10.51
C ALA A 33 6.15 -11.34 11.98
N SER A 34 7.09 -11.59 12.91
CA SER A 34 6.87 -11.57 14.36
C SER A 34 6.97 -10.17 15.00
N LEU A 35 7.39 -9.17 14.25
CA LEU A 35 7.54 -7.81 14.74
C LEU A 35 6.30 -7.01 14.27
N PHE A 36 5.63 -6.32 15.19
CA PHE A 36 4.60 -5.32 14.88
C PHE A 36 5.30 -4.01 14.49
N LYS A 37 4.92 -3.42 13.37
CA LYS A 37 5.92 -2.73 12.55
C LYS A 37 5.65 -1.30 12.15
N THR A 38 4.39 -0.98 11.97
CA THR A 38 3.95 0.26 11.33
C THR A 38 4.50 0.44 9.91
N GLY A 39 3.72 1.08 9.07
CA GLY A 39 4.10 1.42 7.70
C GLY A 39 3.38 2.68 7.26
N GLU A 40 3.92 3.35 6.26
CA GLU A 40 3.30 4.52 5.65
C GLU A 40 2.78 4.13 4.28
N LEU A 41 1.46 4.10 4.09
CA LEU A 41 0.86 3.85 2.79
C LEU A 41 1.09 5.03 1.85
N ASP A 42 1.33 4.73 0.58
CA ASP A 42 1.37 5.74 -0.46
C ASP A 42 -0.05 6.17 -0.87
N LEU A 43 -0.62 7.05 -0.05
CA LEU A 43 -1.88 7.79 -0.22
C LEU A 43 -2.23 8.07 -1.68
N GLN A 44 -1.30 8.81 -2.26
CA GLN A 44 -1.40 9.39 -3.57
C GLN A 44 -1.35 8.31 -4.66
N LEU A 45 -0.44 7.35 -4.55
CA LEU A 45 -0.33 6.26 -5.53
C LEU A 45 -1.60 5.40 -5.55
N LEU A 46 -2.23 5.15 -4.40
CA LEU A 46 -3.48 4.40 -4.32
C LEU A 46 -4.62 5.16 -5.03
N VAL A 47 -4.81 6.44 -4.71
CA VAL A 47 -5.85 7.27 -5.33
C VAL A 47 -5.65 7.39 -6.84
N GLU A 48 -4.42 7.61 -7.29
CA GLU A 48 -4.08 7.70 -8.72
C GLU A 48 -4.22 6.35 -9.45
N ALA A 49 -3.98 5.23 -8.77
CA ALA A 49 -4.27 3.90 -9.28
C ALA A 49 -5.78 3.57 -9.31
N GLY A 50 -6.63 4.52 -8.89
CA GLY A 50 -8.09 4.36 -8.83
C GLY A 50 -8.57 3.54 -7.63
N LEU A 51 -7.69 3.27 -6.67
CA LEU A 51 -8.02 2.59 -5.43
C LEU A 51 -8.55 3.60 -4.41
N SER A 52 -9.60 3.23 -3.70
CA SER A 52 -10.14 4.06 -2.62
C SER A 52 -9.19 4.01 -1.42
N ALA A 53 -8.63 5.16 -1.04
CA ALA A 53 -8.02 5.31 0.27
C ALA A 53 -9.15 5.39 1.33
N PRO A 54 -9.09 4.60 2.40
CA PRO A 54 -10.05 4.71 3.50
C PRO A 54 -10.06 6.14 4.07
N ALA A 55 -11.25 6.70 4.33
CA ALA A 55 -11.41 8.09 4.80
C ALA A 55 -10.69 8.37 6.14
N GLU A 56 -10.46 7.32 6.93
CA GLU A 56 -9.74 7.38 8.21
C GLU A 56 -8.22 7.58 8.06
N MET A 57 -7.69 7.57 6.83
CA MET A 57 -6.25 7.71 6.56
C MET A 57 -5.78 9.13 6.22
N ASN A 58 -6.66 10.13 6.37
CA ASN A 58 -6.36 11.52 6.03
C ASN A 58 -5.26 12.15 6.91
N GLU A 59 -4.96 11.55 8.07
CA GLU A 59 -3.89 12.00 8.97
C GLU A 59 -2.66 11.09 8.84
N GLY A 60 -1.71 11.48 7.99
CA GLY A 60 -0.33 10.97 8.02
C GLY A 60 -0.07 9.58 7.42
N GLY A 61 -1.08 8.88 6.89
CA GLY A 61 -0.90 7.62 6.13
C GLY A 61 -0.28 6.45 6.89
N THR A 62 -0.11 6.58 8.21
CA THR A 62 0.52 5.57 9.07
C THR A 62 -0.47 4.48 9.42
N VAL A 63 -0.05 3.24 9.26
CA VAL A 63 -0.88 2.05 9.48
C VAL A 63 -0.15 0.99 10.26
N ARG A 64 -0.90 0.19 10.98
CA ARG A 64 -0.40 -1.06 11.55
C ARG A 64 -0.47 -2.13 10.48
N VAL A 65 0.61 -2.89 10.33
CA VAL A 65 0.71 -3.94 9.33
C VAL A 65 1.01 -5.28 9.99
N LYS A 66 0.49 -6.35 9.41
CA LYS A 66 0.78 -7.73 9.77
C LYS A 66 1.04 -8.54 8.51
N LEU A 67 2.10 -9.34 8.49
CA LEU A 67 2.35 -10.21 7.34
C LEU A 67 1.20 -11.21 7.22
N PHE A 68 0.56 -11.24 6.06
CA PHE A 68 -0.54 -12.15 5.77
C PHE A 68 -0.04 -13.36 5.00
N GLN A 69 0.56 -13.13 3.83
CA GLN A 69 1.04 -14.20 2.96
C GLN A 69 2.07 -13.69 1.95
N MET A 70 2.71 -14.63 1.24
CA MET A 70 3.47 -14.35 0.02
C MET A 70 2.57 -14.62 -1.19
N ALA A 71 2.38 -13.62 -2.07
CA ALA A 71 1.56 -13.76 -3.27
C ALA A 71 2.33 -13.35 -4.52
N TYR A 72 2.01 -13.96 -5.67
CA TYR A 72 2.65 -13.62 -6.93
C TYR A 72 2.14 -12.27 -7.46
N CYS A 73 3.02 -11.28 -7.50
CA CYS A 73 2.71 -9.97 -8.07
C CYS A 73 2.88 -10.02 -9.60
N GLN A 74 1.77 -9.99 -10.34
CA GLN A 74 1.80 -10.00 -11.81
C GLN A 74 2.54 -8.80 -12.41
N LEU A 75 2.49 -7.64 -11.73
CA LEU A 75 3.14 -6.41 -12.18
C LEU A 75 4.66 -6.56 -12.19
N GLN A 76 5.22 -7.10 -11.11
CA GLN A 76 6.67 -7.31 -10.88
C GLN A 76 7.17 -8.71 -11.25
N LYS A 77 6.28 -9.59 -11.72
CA LYS A 77 6.57 -10.99 -12.10
C LYS A 77 7.36 -11.77 -11.06
N SER A 78 7.06 -11.56 -9.77
CA SER A 78 7.78 -12.17 -8.64
C SER A 78 6.85 -12.40 -7.43
N LEU A 79 7.22 -13.34 -6.56
CA LEU A 79 6.57 -13.53 -5.25
C LEU A 79 6.91 -12.36 -4.33
N ARG A 80 5.88 -11.74 -3.75
CA ARG A 80 5.99 -10.55 -2.91
C ARG A 80 5.15 -10.70 -1.65
N PRO A 81 5.61 -10.16 -0.51
CA PRO A 81 4.82 -10.17 0.71
C PRO A 81 3.60 -9.26 0.58
N VAL A 82 2.49 -9.77 1.11
CA VAL A 82 1.21 -9.08 1.26
C VAL A 82 0.95 -8.90 2.75
N TYR A 83 0.58 -7.69 3.11
CA TYR A 83 0.29 -7.30 4.48
C TYR A 83 -1.19 -7.05 4.68
N GLU A 84 -1.73 -7.55 5.78
CA GLU A 84 -2.96 -7.05 6.37
C GLU A 84 -2.66 -5.68 6.97
N THR A 85 -3.45 -4.69 6.58
CA THR A 85 -3.27 -3.31 7.00
C THR A 85 -4.44 -2.87 7.87
N TYR A 86 -4.13 -2.22 8.98
CA TYR A 86 -5.08 -1.70 9.94
C TYR A 86 -4.81 -0.22 10.21
N SER A 87 -5.86 0.54 10.49
CA SER A 87 -5.73 1.90 11.00
C SER A 87 -5.07 1.92 12.37
N THR A 88 -4.70 3.12 12.83
CA THR A 88 -4.24 3.35 14.20
C THR A 88 -5.31 2.98 15.24
N SER A 89 -6.59 3.14 14.90
CA SER A 89 -7.74 2.72 15.72
C SER A 89 -7.98 1.20 15.71
N GLY A 90 -7.26 0.43 14.87
CA GLY A 90 -7.38 -1.03 14.78
C GLY A 90 -8.42 -1.52 13.77
N GLN A 91 -9.04 -0.63 12.99
CA GLN A 91 -9.95 -1.00 11.91
C GLN A 91 -9.18 -1.65 10.76
N PHE A 92 -9.70 -2.72 10.18
CA PHE A 92 -9.11 -3.35 9.00
C PHE A 92 -9.31 -2.48 7.75
N LEU A 93 -8.23 -2.21 7.03
CA LEU A 93 -8.22 -1.33 5.85
C LEU A 93 -8.06 -2.10 4.53
N GLY A 94 -7.48 -3.30 4.57
CA GLY A 94 -7.31 -4.14 3.39
C GLY A 94 -5.99 -4.89 3.36
N HIS A 95 -5.78 -5.60 2.25
CA HIS A 95 -4.54 -6.31 1.95
C HIS A 95 -3.73 -5.56 0.90
N TYR A 96 -2.46 -5.28 1.21
CA TYR A 96 -1.60 -4.50 0.33
C TYR A 96 -0.28 -5.22 0.09
N PHE A 97 0.20 -5.19 -1.16
CA PHE A 97 1.57 -5.58 -1.45
C PHE A 97 2.54 -4.61 -0.78
N ILE A 98 3.70 -5.12 -0.40
CA ILE A 98 4.77 -4.31 0.19
C ILE A 98 5.15 -3.04 -0.59
N SER A 99 5.00 -3.06 -1.91
CA SER A 99 5.30 -1.91 -2.77
C SER A 99 4.34 -0.74 -2.61
N ALA A 100 3.19 -0.95 -1.96
CA ALA A 100 2.21 0.10 -1.67
C ALA A 100 2.63 1.00 -0.49
N PHE A 101 3.67 0.61 0.25
CA PHE A 101 4.16 1.36 1.40
C PHE A 101 5.40 2.18 1.02
N ARG A 102 5.40 3.47 1.32
CA ARG A 102 6.55 4.38 1.18
C ARG A 102 7.68 3.98 2.10
N SER A 103 7.33 3.73 3.34
CA SER A 103 8.21 3.20 4.37
C SER A 103 7.51 2.03 5.06
N LEU A 104 8.28 1.00 5.36
CA LEU A 104 7.81 -0.15 6.12
C LEU A 104 8.90 -0.49 7.13
N THR A 105 8.70 -0.05 8.36
CA THR A 105 9.67 -0.31 9.43
C THR A 105 9.46 -1.72 9.89
N LEU A 106 10.41 -2.61 9.62
CA LEU A 106 10.34 -4.01 10.01
C LEU A 106 11.02 -4.25 11.35
#